data_AF-A0A2C6L1Y1-F1
#
_entry.id   AF-A0A2C6L1Y1-F1
#
_cell.length_a   1.000
_cell.length_b   1.000
_cell.length_c   1.000
_cell.angle_alpha   90.00
_cell.angle_beta   90.00
_cell.angle_gamma   90.00
#
_symmetry.space_group_name_H-M   'P 1'
#
loop_
_entity.id
_entity.type
_entity.pdbx_description
1 polymer ?
#
loop_
_entity_poly.entity_id
_entity_poly.type
_entity_poly.pdbx_seq_one_letter_code
_entity_poly.pdbx_strand_id
1 'polypeptide(L)'
;MADKAVLSALSSLCNNSIRYVDLVQFTYMNRSKKLYLAIGSHALFLVRRDWSRVITGGEILYSLLKNVVDDANNDMNIVLYLDSLELKKKQNKAWVPQEPITITTIGKELLLQWLEVAWSTDFMLRRGRIGTFPRYLAKMTDDEDQKSTQFPIARPFINTQLIYYDSYSFFLHSGFEDRAGGGGVATLQTGSFLDGRGVEVSISFEPPMHVLYLEQLGRENIRYVAAGWKKALLESALQTRLMRSEQYMKRMNLSDDPSAWSAWQLWVKTETHNVVCILLRRAYVPPMMDFAHDMTVLFRVSYEDQREYRIKDTDFLKEAEFTADSISPTSQANVWLREILQAKLDALIFQPEQYTWFARHLKMHRREEGAGREGQGLGEEQGRDVSASSRQKKKMDLNDEEIEAALLDSGLTSQEITAYHSWSMQSERESESLKLLAAVFSSSLIRHIKGGEGQKIRDIFAFLLHLRPRNMMLRWSPDSLKNVKTALKKHDYIFNDRVFVPLVECGFIAKLFSKGEENAYLDLLKVLLLGATSLGLKTVLCRQILKASAEKRQAQGGSAEALYTIVPALVNVIRNKTTSTSVRFSPSFFFQNDMGSKRNER
;
A
#
# COMPACT_ATOMS: atom_id res chain seq x y z
N MET A 1 16.83 13.01 -3.64
CA MET A 1 16.24 11.94 -4.47
C MET A 1 16.22 12.40 -5.92
N ALA A 2 16.29 11.46 -6.88
CA ALA A 2 16.20 11.80 -8.30
C ALA A 2 14.76 12.15 -8.69
N ASP A 3 14.61 13.11 -9.59
CA ASP A 3 13.31 13.53 -10.14
C ASP A 3 12.58 12.36 -10.83
N LYS A 4 11.24 12.34 -10.76
CA LYS A 4 10.37 11.38 -11.46
C LYS A 4 10.68 11.32 -12.96
N ALA A 5 11.00 12.45 -13.58
CA ALA A 5 11.40 12.49 -14.99
C ALA A 5 12.68 11.68 -15.25
N VAL A 6 13.68 11.80 -14.36
CA VAL A 6 14.94 11.04 -14.42
C VAL A 6 14.68 9.55 -14.22
N LEU A 7 13.87 9.18 -13.23
CA LEU A 7 13.51 7.78 -12.99
C LEU A 7 12.75 7.17 -14.18
N SER A 8 11.90 7.93 -14.85
CA SER A 8 11.18 7.49 -16.06
C SER A 8 12.13 7.26 -17.25
N ALA A 9 13.07 8.18 -17.47
CA ALA A 9 14.09 8.04 -18.52
C ALA A 9 14.97 6.80 -18.27
N LEU A 10 15.43 6.61 -17.04
CA LEU A 10 16.20 5.43 -16.65
C LEU A 10 15.38 4.14 -16.73
N SER A 11 14.07 4.21 -16.46
CA SER A 11 13.17 3.06 -16.62
C SER A 11 13.09 2.60 -18.07
N SER A 12 13.08 3.56 -19.00
CA SER A 12 13.12 3.28 -20.44
C SER A 12 14.47 2.68 -20.84
N LEU A 13 15.58 3.22 -20.32
CA LEU A 13 16.94 2.73 -20.60
C LEU A 13 17.17 1.30 -20.09
N CYS A 14 16.68 1.00 -18.88
CA CYS A 14 16.86 -0.30 -18.23
C CYS A 14 15.78 -1.32 -18.63
N ASN A 15 14.75 -0.90 -19.38
CA ASN A 15 13.56 -1.70 -19.68
C ASN A 15 12.92 -2.33 -18.42
N ASN A 16 12.92 -1.58 -17.32
CA ASN A 16 12.45 -2.00 -16.01
C ASN A 16 12.01 -0.76 -15.21
N SER A 17 11.01 -0.89 -14.32
CA SER A 17 10.63 0.23 -13.47
C SER A 17 11.73 0.51 -12.45
N ILE A 18 12.39 1.66 -12.59
CA ILE A 18 13.42 2.15 -11.68
C ILE A 18 12.74 3.00 -10.60
N ARG A 19 13.10 2.70 -9.34
CA ARG A 19 12.53 3.36 -8.15
C ARG A 19 13.54 4.23 -7.40
N TYR A 20 14.81 3.89 -7.52
CA TYR A 20 15.90 4.61 -6.89
C TYR A 20 17.10 4.63 -7.81
N VAL A 21 17.86 5.72 -7.77
CA VAL A 21 19.15 5.84 -8.45
C VAL A 21 20.11 6.65 -7.60
N ASP A 22 21.36 6.22 -7.58
CA ASP A 22 22.42 6.89 -6.83
C ASP A 22 23.74 6.87 -7.59
N LEU A 23 24.56 7.90 -7.39
CA LEU A 23 25.91 7.94 -7.96
C LEU A 23 26.85 7.22 -6.99
N VAL A 24 27.39 6.09 -7.42
CA VAL A 24 28.22 5.25 -6.57
C VAL A 24 29.62 5.09 -7.14
N GLN A 25 30.58 4.82 -6.27
CA GLN A 25 31.86 4.25 -6.66
C GLN A 25 31.75 2.74 -6.54
N PHE A 26 31.82 2.06 -7.68
CA PHE A 26 31.71 0.62 -7.81
C PHE A 26 33.11 0.02 -7.94
N THR A 27 33.46 -0.92 -7.06
CA THR A 27 34.76 -1.60 -7.05
C THR A 27 34.57 -3.11 -7.23
N TYR A 28 35.29 -3.69 -8.19
CA TYR A 28 35.27 -5.12 -8.49
C TYR A 28 36.63 -5.57 -9.03
N MET A 29 37.20 -6.67 -8.51
CA MET A 29 38.54 -7.18 -8.87
C MET A 29 39.62 -6.07 -8.89
N ASN A 30 39.69 -5.26 -7.82
CA ASN A 30 40.62 -4.12 -7.69
C ASN A 30 40.45 -2.99 -8.72
N ARG A 31 39.37 -2.99 -9.50
CA ARG A 31 39.03 -1.90 -10.43
C ARG A 31 37.88 -1.09 -9.87
N SER A 32 38.08 0.21 -9.70
CA SER A 32 37.03 1.14 -9.28
C SER A 32 36.53 1.99 -10.46
N LYS A 33 35.22 2.22 -10.51
CA LYS A 33 34.58 3.10 -11.48
C LYS A 33 33.44 3.87 -10.83
N LYS A 34 33.29 5.15 -11.17
CA LYS A 34 32.11 5.95 -10.80
C LYS A 34 30.99 5.74 -11.82
N LEU A 35 29.83 5.34 -11.34
CA LEU A 35 28.67 4.99 -12.17
C LEU A 35 27.36 5.25 -11.42
N TYR A 36 26.24 5.23 -12.12
CA TYR A 36 24.94 5.29 -11.48
C TYR A 36 24.44 3.87 -11.19
N LEU A 37 24.07 3.61 -9.94
CA LEU A 37 23.40 2.38 -9.54
C LEU A 37 21.90 2.66 -9.49
N ALA A 38 21.13 1.96 -10.32
CA ALA A 38 19.68 2.06 -10.37
C ALA A 38 19.03 0.79 -9.81
N ILE A 39 18.06 0.96 -8.92
CA ILE A 39 17.27 -0.13 -8.32
C ILE A 39 15.99 -0.29 -9.13
N GLY A 40 15.88 -1.41 -9.83
CA GLY A 40 14.68 -1.80 -10.57
C GLY A 40 13.78 -2.76 -9.80
N SER A 41 12.70 -3.21 -10.44
CA SER A 41 11.72 -4.10 -9.80
C SER A 41 12.23 -5.54 -9.62
N HIS A 42 13.21 -5.98 -10.42
CA HIS A 42 13.74 -7.36 -10.42
C HIS A 42 15.26 -7.45 -10.40
N ALA A 43 15.95 -6.31 -10.57
CA ALA A 43 17.39 -6.27 -10.75
C ALA A 43 17.96 -4.91 -10.34
N LEU A 44 19.27 -4.92 -10.07
CA LEU A 44 20.13 -3.75 -10.02
C LEU A 44 20.72 -3.49 -11.40
N PHE A 45 20.85 -2.22 -11.76
CA PHE A 45 21.43 -1.79 -13.02
C PHE A 45 22.61 -0.85 -12.77
N LEU A 46 23.76 -1.18 -13.36
CA LEU A 46 24.95 -0.34 -13.35
C LEU A 46 24.99 0.49 -14.64
N VAL A 47 24.59 1.75 -14.54
CA VAL A 47 24.44 2.70 -15.65
C VAL A 47 25.68 3.59 -15.76
N ARG A 48 26.19 3.81 -16.98
CA ARG A 48 27.33 4.71 -17.20
C ARG A 48 27.02 6.13 -16.73
N ARG A 49 28.06 6.89 -16.38
CA ARG A 49 27.94 8.28 -15.91
C ARG A 49 27.30 9.23 -16.93
N ASP A 50 27.43 8.94 -18.22
CA ASP A 50 26.82 9.68 -19.32
C ASP A 50 25.37 9.25 -19.63
N TRP A 51 24.82 8.32 -18.85
CA TRP A 51 23.47 7.73 -19.01
C TRP A 51 23.23 7.10 -20.40
N SER A 52 24.30 6.83 -21.16
CA SER A 52 24.19 6.30 -22.53
C SER A 52 23.67 4.87 -22.57
N ARG A 53 24.07 4.04 -21.59
CA ARG A 53 23.70 2.62 -21.50
C ARG A 53 24.01 2.02 -20.13
N VAL A 54 23.38 0.88 -19.85
CA VAL A 54 23.81 -0.07 -18.82
C VAL A 54 25.14 -0.69 -19.26
N ILE A 55 26.10 -0.85 -18.34
CA ILE A 55 27.38 -1.50 -18.66
C ILE A 55 27.16 -2.98 -18.98
N THR A 56 28.04 -3.57 -19.79
CA THR A 56 27.95 -4.99 -20.13
C THR A 56 28.00 -5.87 -18.89
N GLY A 57 26.97 -6.70 -18.68
CA GLY A 57 26.83 -7.52 -17.46
C GLY A 57 26.36 -6.75 -16.23
N GLY A 58 26.07 -5.46 -16.35
CA GLY A 58 25.67 -4.57 -15.27
C GLY A 58 24.24 -4.75 -14.76
N GLU A 59 23.48 -5.70 -15.32
CA GLU A 59 22.20 -6.13 -14.77
C GLU A 59 22.42 -7.28 -13.79
N ILE A 60 22.17 -7.03 -12.50
CA ILE A 60 22.34 -7.99 -11.41
C ILE A 60 20.96 -8.30 -10.84
N LEU A 61 20.43 -9.48 -11.16
CA LEU A 61 19.12 -9.94 -10.67
C LEU A 61 19.15 -10.15 -9.16
N TYR A 62 18.06 -9.80 -8.46
CA TYR A 62 17.97 -10.01 -7.00
C TYR A 62 18.07 -11.48 -6.60
N SER A 63 17.71 -12.40 -7.50
CA SER A 63 17.89 -13.85 -7.29
C SER A 63 19.36 -14.27 -7.19
N LEU A 64 20.30 -13.45 -7.66
CA LEU A 64 21.74 -13.72 -7.59
C LEU A 64 22.36 -13.19 -6.30
N LEU A 65 21.68 -12.31 -5.56
CA LEU A 65 22.20 -11.78 -4.31
C LEU A 65 22.13 -12.86 -3.23
N LYS A 66 23.30 -13.31 -2.76
CA LYS A 66 23.43 -14.26 -1.67
C LYS A 66 23.44 -13.53 -0.34
N ASN A 67 24.37 -12.59 -0.17
CA ASN A 67 24.54 -11.79 1.04
C ASN A 67 24.79 -10.33 0.67
N VAL A 68 24.31 -9.43 1.53
CA VAL A 68 24.60 -8.00 1.51
C VAL A 68 25.23 -7.65 2.86
N VAL A 69 26.47 -7.20 2.84
CA VAL A 69 27.20 -6.83 4.05
C VAL A 69 27.19 -5.31 4.17
N ASP A 70 26.66 -4.84 5.29
CA ASP A 70 26.73 -3.45 5.72
C ASP A 70 27.97 -3.28 6.60
N ASP A 71 28.89 -2.40 6.19
CA ASP A 71 30.13 -2.17 6.93
C ASP A 71 29.86 -1.26 8.13
N ALA A 72 29.97 -1.83 9.34
CA ALA A 72 29.72 -1.10 10.58
C ALA A 72 30.78 -0.01 10.84
N ASN A 73 31.97 -0.15 10.25
CA ASN A 73 33.06 0.80 10.43
C ASN A 73 33.05 1.91 9.39
N ASN A 74 32.17 1.83 8.38
CA ASN A 74 32.13 2.78 7.28
C ASN A 74 30.68 3.14 6.89
N ASP A 75 30.33 4.41 7.06
CA ASP A 75 28.99 4.92 6.76
C ASP A 75 28.66 4.94 5.26
N MET A 76 29.61 4.59 4.38
CA MET A 76 29.45 4.67 2.93
C MET A 76 29.54 3.32 2.20
N ASN A 77 30.12 2.28 2.81
CA ASN A 77 30.44 1.04 2.11
C ASN A 77 29.36 -0.05 2.29
N ILE A 78 29.04 -0.70 1.17
CA ILE A 78 28.19 -1.90 1.10
C ILE A 78 28.92 -2.94 0.27
N VAL A 79 28.90 -4.20 0.70
CA VAL A 79 29.51 -5.31 -0.04
C VAL A 79 28.46 -6.33 -0.46
N LEU A 80 28.40 -6.65 -1.76
CA LEU A 80 27.48 -7.64 -2.31
C LEU A 80 28.23 -8.94 -2.63
N TYR A 81 27.68 -10.06 -2.15
CA TYR A 81 28.11 -11.40 -2.53
C TYR A 81 27.07 -12.06 -3.42
N LEU A 82 27.51 -12.57 -4.56
CA LEU A 82 26.64 -13.25 -5.52
C LEU A 82 26.65 -14.77 -5.28
N ASP A 83 25.52 -15.43 -5.54
CA ASP A 83 25.37 -16.88 -5.41
C ASP A 83 26.10 -17.62 -6.54
N SER A 84 27.11 -18.41 -6.16
CA SER A 84 27.95 -19.17 -7.07
C SER A 84 27.19 -20.22 -7.88
N LEU A 85 26.15 -20.83 -7.31
CA LEU A 85 25.36 -21.86 -8.00
C LEU A 85 24.46 -21.22 -9.05
N GLU A 86 23.85 -20.09 -8.73
CA GLU A 86 22.96 -19.37 -9.65
C GLU A 86 23.75 -18.72 -10.80
N LEU A 87 24.95 -18.18 -10.53
CA LEU A 87 25.85 -17.69 -11.57
C LEU A 87 26.21 -18.78 -12.60
N LYS A 88 26.53 -20.00 -12.12
CA LYS A 88 26.81 -21.15 -13.00
C LYS A 88 25.59 -21.57 -13.81
N LYS A 89 24.41 -21.67 -13.18
CA LYS A 89 23.16 -22.04 -13.87
C LYS A 89 22.80 -21.08 -15.00
N LYS A 90 23.04 -19.77 -14.81
CA LYS A 90 22.74 -18.74 -15.81
C LYS A 90 23.85 -18.51 -16.83
N GLN A 91 24.94 -19.29 -16.78
CA GLN A 91 26.12 -19.12 -17.64
C GLN A 91 26.62 -17.67 -17.65
N ASN A 92 26.55 -16.98 -16.51
CA ASN A 92 26.93 -15.59 -16.43
C ASN A 92 28.46 -15.47 -16.48
N LYS A 93 28.98 -14.87 -17.56
CA LYS A 93 30.42 -14.66 -17.77
C LYS A 93 30.94 -13.34 -17.20
N ALA A 94 30.06 -12.46 -16.74
CA ALA A 94 30.44 -11.12 -16.27
C ALA A 94 30.95 -11.10 -14.83
N TRP A 95 30.51 -12.06 -14.00
CA TRP A 95 30.79 -12.07 -12.57
C TRP A 95 31.43 -13.39 -12.13
N VAL A 96 32.52 -13.29 -11.38
CA VAL A 96 33.22 -14.41 -10.74
C VAL A 96 32.62 -14.68 -9.36
N PRO A 97 32.23 -15.93 -9.04
CA PRO A 97 31.50 -16.26 -7.82
C PRO A 97 32.15 -15.97 -6.46
N GLN A 98 33.46 -15.82 -6.40
CA GLN A 98 34.20 -15.60 -5.15
C GLN A 98 34.61 -14.14 -4.93
N GLU A 99 34.42 -13.29 -5.95
CA GLU A 99 34.83 -11.91 -5.92
C GLU A 99 33.67 -11.03 -5.42
N PRO A 100 33.84 -10.33 -4.29
CA PRO A 100 32.83 -9.42 -3.78
C PRO A 100 32.73 -8.18 -4.66
N ILE A 101 31.55 -7.56 -4.64
CA ILE A 101 31.31 -6.27 -5.25
C ILE A 101 31.21 -5.24 -4.13
N THR A 102 32.09 -4.23 -4.13
CA THR A 102 32.03 -3.14 -3.14
C THR A 102 31.40 -1.90 -3.77
N ILE A 103 30.43 -1.33 -3.08
CA ILE A 103 29.69 -0.12 -3.46
C ILE A 103 29.94 0.92 -2.38
N THR A 104 30.51 2.06 -2.76
CA THR A 104 30.71 3.21 -1.88
C THR A 104 29.74 4.32 -2.30
N THR A 105 28.91 4.78 -1.37
CA THR A 105 27.95 5.88 -1.57
C THR A 105 27.73 6.71 -0.31
N ILE A 106 27.40 7.99 -0.46
CA ILE A 106 26.98 8.87 0.64
C ILE A 106 25.58 8.47 1.15
N GLY A 107 24.75 7.88 0.27
CA GLY A 107 23.38 7.47 0.58
C GLY A 107 23.24 6.04 1.07
N LYS A 108 24.18 5.49 1.85
CA LYS A 108 24.25 4.07 2.22
C LYS A 108 22.93 3.54 2.79
N GLU A 109 22.40 4.21 3.81
CA GLU A 109 21.17 3.79 4.49
C GLU A 109 19.97 3.76 3.54
N LEU A 110 19.82 4.81 2.73
CA LEU A 110 18.72 4.90 1.77
C LEU A 110 18.85 3.83 0.67
N LEU A 111 20.07 3.60 0.18
CA LEU A 111 20.35 2.54 -0.80
C LEU A 111 20.03 1.14 -0.23
N LEU A 112 20.46 0.86 1.01
CA LEU A 112 20.15 -0.41 1.70
C LEU A 112 18.65 -0.60 1.88
N GLN A 113 17.93 0.47 2.27
CA GLN A 113 16.48 0.42 2.45
C GLN A 113 15.76 0.09 1.13
N TRP A 114 16.10 0.78 0.04
CA TRP A 114 15.51 0.50 -1.27
C TRP A 114 15.88 -0.89 -1.79
N LEU A 115 17.10 -1.34 -1.52
CA LEU A 115 17.56 -2.68 -1.90
C LEU A 115 16.80 -3.77 -1.14
N GLU A 116 16.61 -3.59 0.18
CA GLU A 116 15.81 -4.48 1.00
C GLU A 116 14.37 -4.55 0.50
N VAL A 117 13.79 -3.40 0.16
CA VAL A 117 12.43 -3.30 -0.37
C VAL A 117 12.29 -4.07 -1.67
N ALA A 118 13.13 -3.75 -2.66
CA ALA A 118 13.04 -4.32 -3.99
C ALA A 118 13.33 -5.83 -3.98
N TRP A 119 14.33 -6.27 -3.20
CA TRP A 119 14.63 -7.69 -3.03
C TRP A 119 13.47 -8.45 -2.38
N SER A 120 12.88 -7.88 -1.32
CA SER A 120 11.78 -8.52 -0.59
C SER A 120 10.53 -8.64 -1.46
N THR A 121 10.18 -7.59 -2.22
CA THR A 121 9.07 -7.62 -3.17
C THR A 121 9.31 -8.66 -4.27
N ASP A 122 10.49 -8.69 -4.87
CA ASP A 122 10.83 -9.68 -5.90
C ASP A 122 10.83 -11.11 -5.35
N PHE A 123 11.31 -11.30 -4.12
CA PHE A 123 11.27 -12.59 -3.44
C PHE A 123 9.83 -13.04 -3.18
N MET A 124 8.96 -12.16 -2.67
CA MET A 124 7.53 -12.43 -2.47
C MET A 124 6.86 -12.82 -3.78
N LEU A 125 7.12 -12.09 -4.86
CA LEU A 125 6.56 -12.38 -6.17
C LEU A 125 7.00 -13.76 -6.69
N ARG A 126 8.26 -14.14 -6.48
CA ARG A 126 8.81 -15.43 -6.96
C ARG A 126 8.46 -16.62 -6.08
N ARG A 127 8.36 -16.43 -4.78
CA ARG A 127 8.25 -17.51 -3.78
C ARG A 127 6.91 -17.58 -3.08
N GLY A 128 6.04 -16.57 -3.24
CA GLY A 128 4.72 -16.51 -2.60
C GLY A 128 4.77 -16.40 -1.07
N ARG A 129 5.89 -15.94 -0.52
CA ARG A 129 6.09 -15.76 0.93
C ARG A 129 7.07 -14.62 1.18
N ILE A 130 7.00 -14.00 2.36
CA ILE A 130 7.97 -12.97 2.74
C ILE A 130 9.34 -13.62 2.96
N GLY A 131 10.36 -13.07 2.28
CA GLY A 131 11.75 -13.43 2.49
C GLY A 131 12.40 -12.47 3.47
N THR A 132 13.38 -12.94 4.23
CA THR A 132 14.28 -12.07 4.98
C THR A 132 15.38 -11.59 4.05
N PHE A 133 15.49 -10.28 3.88
CA PHE A 133 16.58 -9.68 3.11
C PHE A 133 17.93 -10.11 3.73
N PRO A 134 18.88 -10.64 2.94
CA PRO A 134 20.11 -11.25 3.47
C PRO A 134 21.16 -10.19 3.83
N ARG A 135 20.79 -9.23 4.70
CA ARG A 135 21.66 -8.20 5.25
C ARG A 135 22.41 -8.75 6.47
N TYR A 136 23.71 -8.51 6.51
CA TYR A 136 24.58 -8.82 7.64
C TYR A 136 25.38 -7.58 8.01
N LEU A 137 25.49 -7.28 9.30
CA LEU A 137 26.37 -6.23 9.80
C LEU A 137 27.73 -6.87 10.11
N ALA A 138 28.80 -6.38 9.48
CA ALA A 138 30.16 -6.86 9.76
C ALA A 138 31.14 -5.70 9.72
N LYS A 139 32.25 -5.83 10.45
CA LYS A 139 33.38 -4.90 10.38
C LYS A 139 34.32 -5.38 9.28
N MET A 140 34.40 -4.63 8.19
CA MET A 140 35.19 -5.02 7.01
C MET A 140 36.43 -4.14 6.81
N THR A 141 36.39 -2.91 7.33
CA THR A 141 37.49 -1.95 7.26
C THR A 141 38.14 -1.81 8.63
N ASP A 142 39.48 -1.88 8.72
CA ASP A 142 40.20 -1.64 9.97
C ASP A 142 40.03 -0.18 10.44
N ASP A 143 39.90 0.01 11.76
CA ASP A 143 39.47 1.27 12.40
C ASP A 143 40.40 2.50 12.14
N GLU A 144 41.58 2.30 11.57
CA GLU A 144 42.63 3.33 11.50
C GLU A 144 42.64 4.17 10.21
N ASP A 145 42.13 3.67 9.07
CA ASP A 145 42.40 4.33 7.78
C ASP A 145 41.32 5.30 7.27
N GLN A 146 40.13 5.39 7.90
CA GLN A 146 39.01 6.16 7.31
C GLN A 146 38.13 6.97 8.29
N LYS A 147 38.70 7.45 9.41
CA LYS A 147 38.05 8.56 10.12
C LYS A 147 38.15 9.84 9.28
N SER A 148 37.00 10.31 8.81
CA SER A 148 36.71 11.66 8.29
C SER A 148 37.11 12.00 6.84
N THR A 149 36.23 11.62 5.91
CA THR A 149 35.70 12.62 4.98
C THR A 149 34.21 12.76 5.24
N GLN A 150 33.86 13.38 6.38
CA GLN A 150 32.50 13.89 6.57
C GLN A 150 32.33 15.00 5.53
N PHE A 151 31.71 14.65 4.40
CA PHE A 151 31.21 15.68 3.50
C PHE A 151 30.27 16.58 4.30
N PRO A 152 30.39 17.92 4.21
CA PRO A 152 29.50 18.81 4.93
C PRO A 152 28.06 18.46 4.54
N ILE A 153 27.25 18.06 5.53
CA ILE A 153 25.82 17.83 5.33
C ILE A 153 25.25 19.17 4.87
N ALA A 154 24.86 19.25 3.60
CA ALA A 154 24.23 20.43 3.05
C ALA A 154 22.92 20.68 3.82
N ARG A 155 22.91 21.72 4.66
CA ARG A 155 21.69 22.14 5.37
C ARG A 155 20.79 22.86 4.37
N PRO A 156 19.53 22.45 4.21
CA PRO A 156 18.64 23.02 3.19
C PRO A 156 18.29 24.48 3.46
N PHE A 157 18.31 24.92 4.72
CA PHE A 157 17.93 26.26 5.14
C PHE A 157 18.99 26.89 6.04
N ILE A 158 19.22 28.20 5.86
CA ILE A 158 20.20 29.00 6.61
C ILE A 158 19.55 29.46 7.92
N ASN A 159 20.32 29.49 9.02
CA ASN A 159 19.86 29.94 10.35
C ASN A 159 18.66 29.15 10.90
N THR A 160 18.58 27.88 10.54
CA THR A 160 17.58 26.95 11.08
C THR A 160 18.25 25.76 11.72
N GLN A 161 17.55 25.17 12.70
CA GLN A 161 17.88 23.90 13.33
C GLN A 161 16.80 22.87 12.99
N LEU A 162 17.25 21.63 12.76
CA LEU A 162 16.37 20.49 12.57
C LEU A 162 16.05 19.88 13.93
N ILE A 163 14.76 19.83 14.25
CA ILE A 163 14.24 19.28 15.51
C ILE A 163 13.56 17.96 15.20
N TYR A 164 13.78 16.97 16.05
CA TYR A 164 13.11 15.68 16.01
C TYR A 164 12.14 15.57 17.19
N TYR A 165 10.88 15.25 16.92
CA TYR A 165 9.84 15.11 17.93
C TYR A 165 8.77 14.12 17.46
N ASP A 166 8.42 13.16 18.31
CA ASP A 166 7.41 12.11 18.09
C ASP A 166 7.40 11.48 16.68
N SER A 167 8.55 10.97 16.23
CA SER A 167 8.75 10.36 14.90
C SER A 167 8.65 11.30 13.69
N TYR A 168 8.52 12.61 13.93
CA TYR A 168 8.62 13.65 12.92
C TYR A 168 9.87 14.48 13.12
N SER A 169 10.19 15.24 12.08
CA SER A 169 11.24 16.24 12.08
C SER A 169 10.71 17.52 11.43
N PHE A 170 11.16 18.67 11.92
CA PHE A 170 10.80 19.98 11.37
C PHE A 170 11.91 20.99 11.63
N PHE A 171 11.90 22.08 10.88
CA PHE A 171 12.86 23.16 11.01
C PHE A 171 12.27 24.31 11.81
N LEU A 172 13.02 24.78 12.81
CA LEU A 172 12.80 26.06 13.47
C LEU A 172 14.01 26.97 13.24
N HIS A 173 13.85 28.27 13.44
CA HIS A 173 15.00 29.16 13.49
C HIS A 173 15.94 28.78 14.65
N SER A 174 17.23 29.02 14.47
CA SER A 174 18.26 28.61 15.44
C SER A 174 18.18 29.32 16.79
N GLY A 175 17.34 30.36 16.93
CA GLY A 175 17.12 31.09 18.18
C GLY A 175 16.11 30.45 19.12
N PHE A 176 15.41 29.39 18.71
CA PHE A 176 14.45 28.69 19.56
C PHE A 176 15.13 27.70 20.51
N GLU A 177 14.71 27.73 21.77
CA GLU A 177 15.16 26.82 22.82
C GLU A 177 13.95 26.03 23.37
N ASP A 178 14.15 24.75 23.68
CA ASP A 178 13.10 23.89 24.24
C ASP A 178 12.78 24.29 25.68
N ARG A 179 11.52 24.65 25.94
CA ARG A 179 11.04 24.94 27.29
C ARG A 179 10.50 23.65 27.90
N ALA A 180 11.29 23.05 28.80
CA ALA A 180 10.76 22.06 29.73
C ALA A 180 9.57 22.67 30.47
N GLY A 181 8.35 22.16 30.24
CA GLY A 181 7.15 22.60 30.93
C GLY A 181 7.41 22.66 32.44
N GLY A 182 7.00 23.75 33.10
CA GLY A 182 7.49 24.22 34.41
C GLY A 182 7.28 23.32 35.64
N GLY A 183 7.27 22.00 35.51
CA GLY A 183 7.25 21.01 36.58
C GLY A 183 8.49 20.13 36.58
N GLY A 184 9.63 20.67 37.00
CA GLY A 184 10.73 19.97 37.70
C GLY A 184 11.45 18.77 37.06
N VAL A 185 11.01 18.26 35.90
CA VAL A 185 11.65 17.13 35.23
C VAL A 185 12.01 17.58 33.81
N ALA A 186 13.31 17.79 33.59
CA ALA A 186 13.88 18.11 32.28
C ALA A 186 13.77 16.90 31.33
N THR A 187 12.56 16.65 30.83
CA THR A 187 12.38 15.84 29.63
C THR A 187 12.69 16.74 28.44
N LEU A 188 13.84 16.52 27.81
CA LEU A 188 14.12 17.03 26.47
C LEU A 188 12.98 16.61 25.53
N GLN A 189 12.60 17.48 24.59
CA GLN A 189 11.54 17.30 23.59
C GLN A 189 10.12 17.44 24.15
N THR A 190 9.81 18.58 24.76
CA THR A 190 8.44 18.85 25.25
C THR A 190 7.43 19.20 24.16
N GLY A 191 7.92 19.48 22.95
CA GLY A 191 7.12 20.06 21.88
C GLY A 191 6.86 21.56 22.06
N SER A 192 7.41 22.21 23.08
CA SER A 192 7.26 23.65 23.33
C SER A 192 8.60 24.37 23.26
N PHE A 193 8.69 25.41 22.44
CA PHE A 193 9.91 26.17 22.17
C PHE A 193 9.67 27.66 22.37
N LEU A 194 10.66 28.37 22.89
CA LEU A 194 10.66 29.83 23.01
C LEU A 194 11.93 30.38 22.38
N ASP A 195 11.84 31.48 21.64
CA ASP A 195 13.02 32.23 21.23
C ASP A 195 13.27 33.50 22.06
N GLY A 196 14.44 34.13 21.85
CA GLY A 196 14.80 35.38 22.50
C GLY A 196 13.92 36.59 22.14
N ARG A 197 13.00 36.48 21.17
CA ARG A 197 12.06 37.54 20.78
C ARG A 197 10.70 37.39 21.48
N GLY A 198 10.54 36.40 22.37
CA GLY A 198 9.26 36.12 23.03
C GLY A 198 8.26 35.34 22.16
N VAL A 199 8.70 34.75 21.05
CA VAL A 199 7.86 33.88 20.22
C VAL A 199 7.82 32.49 20.83
N GLU A 200 6.62 32.02 21.14
CA GLU A 200 6.34 30.68 21.64
C GLU A 200 5.82 29.80 20.51
N VAL A 201 6.38 28.59 20.39
CA VAL A 201 5.96 27.57 19.44
C VAL A 201 5.59 26.32 20.21
N SER A 202 4.37 25.84 20.04
CA SER A 202 3.94 24.54 20.55
C SER A 202 3.54 23.64 19.40
N ILE A 203 4.13 22.46 19.34
CA ILE A 203 3.82 21.42 18.37
C ILE A 203 3.31 20.21 19.12
N SER A 204 2.17 19.69 18.71
CA SER A 204 1.59 18.48 19.27
C SER A 204 1.18 17.51 18.18
N PHE A 205 1.32 16.23 18.51
CA PHE A 205 1.00 15.10 17.66
C PHE A 205 -0.11 14.29 18.34
N GLU A 206 -1.26 14.17 17.68
CA GLU A 206 -2.36 13.36 18.18
C GLU A 206 -2.11 11.88 17.85
N PRO A 207 -2.48 10.93 18.72
CA PRO A 207 -2.31 9.51 18.44
C PRO A 207 -2.87 9.11 17.05
N PRO A 208 -2.15 8.29 16.26
CA PRO A 208 -2.63 7.85 14.97
C PRO A 208 -4.00 7.17 15.08
N MET A 209 -4.92 7.54 14.20
CA MET A 209 -6.29 7.03 14.18
C MET A 209 -6.62 6.38 12.85
N HIS A 210 -7.43 5.33 12.89
CA HIS A 210 -7.85 4.63 11.68
C HIS A 210 -8.78 5.55 10.85
N VAL A 211 -8.56 5.63 9.53
CA VAL A 211 -9.30 6.53 8.61
C VAL A 211 -10.80 6.29 8.68
N LEU A 212 -11.24 5.02 8.85
CA LEU A 212 -12.66 4.67 9.02
C LEU A 212 -13.32 5.27 10.27
N TYR A 213 -12.55 5.67 11.28
CA TYR A 213 -13.10 6.28 12.51
C TYR A 213 -13.22 7.80 12.39
N LEU A 214 -12.67 8.42 11.33
CA LEU A 214 -12.72 9.88 11.19
C LEU A 214 -14.17 10.38 11.11
N GLU A 215 -15.02 9.73 10.31
CA GLU A 215 -16.43 10.09 10.19
C GLU A 215 -17.19 9.90 11.50
N GLN A 216 -16.93 8.79 12.22
CA GLN A 216 -17.57 8.51 13.51
C GLN A 216 -17.20 9.54 14.59
N LEU A 217 -16.02 10.13 14.49
CA LEU A 217 -15.53 11.17 15.39
C LEU A 217 -15.92 12.59 14.94
N GLY A 218 -16.66 12.76 13.84
CA GLY A 218 -16.95 14.07 13.24
C GLY A 218 -15.68 14.80 12.79
N ARG A 219 -14.66 14.02 12.41
CA ARG A 219 -13.32 14.45 12.05
C ARG A 219 -13.00 14.09 10.60
N GLU A 220 -13.96 13.78 9.74
CA GLU A 220 -13.70 13.39 8.33
C GLU A 220 -12.93 14.45 7.56
N ASN A 221 -13.20 15.73 7.83
CA ASN A 221 -12.47 16.86 7.27
C ASN A 221 -11.68 17.59 8.36
N ILE A 222 -10.44 17.96 8.06
CA ILE A 222 -9.58 18.76 8.97
C ILE A 222 -10.22 20.09 9.35
N ARG A 223 -11.12 20.63 8.51
CA ARG A 223 -11.95 21.81 8.81
C ARG A 223 -12.77 21.65 10.10
N TYR A 224 -13.29 20.47 10.40
CA TYR A 224 -14.08 20.25 11.62
C TYR A 224 -13.21 20.28 12.88
N VAL A 225 -12.00 19.74 12.79
CA VAL A 225 -10.98 19.89 13.84
C VAL A 225 -10.64 21.37 14.02
N ALA A 226 -10.49 22.11 12.92
CA ALA A 226 -10.25 23.55 12.94
C ALA A 226 -11.42 24.34 13.54
N ALA A 227 -12.67 23.91 13.34
CA ALA A 227 -13.83 24.55 13.97
C ALA A 227 -13.77 24.43 15.51
N GLY A 228 -13.36 23.27 16.03
CA GLY A 228 -13.12 23.06 17.46
C GLY A 228 -12.02 23.98 18.01
N TRP A 229 -10.89 24.08 17.31
CA TRP A 229 -9.80 24.99 17.68
C TRP A 229 -10.20 26.47 17.57
N LYS A 230 -10.92 26.85 16.52
CA LYS A 230 -11.46 28.20 16.35
C LYS A 230 -12.36 28.56 17.54
N LYS A 231 -13.27 27.66 17.93
CA LYS A 231 -14.12 27.86 19.10
C LYS A 231 -13.29 28.04 20.37
N ALA A 232 -12.36 27.13 20.65
CA ALA A 232 -11.49 27.21 21.84
C ALA A 232 -10.65 28.49 21.89
N LEU A 233 -10.10 28.93 20.76
CA LEU A 233 -9.32 30.16 20.67
C LEU A 233 -10.19 31.41 20.87
N LEU A 234 -11.40 31.44 20.32
CA LEU A 234 -12.30 32.59 20.43
C LEU A 234 -12.97 32.70 21.80
N GLU A 235 -13.28 31.57 22.44
CA GLU A 235 -13.87 31.54 23.80
C GLU A 235 -12.87 31.89 24.91
N SER A 236 -11.57 31.83 24.62
CA SER A 236 -10.51 32.05 25.61
C SER A 236 -10.33 33.51 26.06
N ALA A 237 -10.83 34.49 25.31
CA ALA A 237 -10.65 35.92 25.62
C ALA A 237 -11.85 36.79 25.20
N LEU A 238 -12.07 37.90 25.91
CA LEU A 238 -13.23 38.77 25.75
C LEU A 238 -13.23 39.52 24.41
N GLN A 239 -12.05 39.96 23.93
CA GLN A 239 -11.89 40.53 22.59
C GLN A 239 -10.96 39.66 21.74
N THR A 240 -11.56 38.78 20.94
CA THR A 240 -10.85 37.98 19.95
C THR A 240 -11.30 38.35 18.55
N ARG A 241 -10.33 38.61 17.66
CA ARG A 241 -10.57 38.88 16.24
C ARG A 241 -9.96 37.76 15.40
N LEU A 242 -10.80 37.05 14.67
CA LEU A 242 -10.35 36.11 13.66
C LEU A 242 -9.87 36.88 12.42
N MET A 243 -8.59 36.75 12.10
CA MET A 243 -7.96 37.39 10.94
C MET A 243 -8.01 36.49 9.71
N ARG A 244 -7.83 35.18 9.88
CA ARG A 244 -7.84 34.19 8.79
C ARG A 244 -8.37 32.85 9.28
N SER A 245 -9.17 32.20 8.45
CA SER A 245 -9.60 30.80 8.63
C SER A 245 -9.79 30.17 7.26
N GLU A 246 -8.75 29.54 6.74
CA GLU A 246 -8.75 29.01 5.38
C GLU A 246 -8.01 27.67 5.26
N GLN A 247 -8.25 26.97 4.15
CA GLN A 247 -7.52 25.76 3.83
C GLN A 247 -6.04 26.09 3.60
N TYR A 248 -5.16 25.34 4.26
CA TYR A 248 -3.72 25.49 4.13
C TYR A 248 -3.15 24.42 3.19
N MET A 249 -2.25 24.82 2.30
CA MET A 249 -1.58 23.94 1.34
C MET A 249 -0.13 23.76 1.77
N LYS A 250 0.18 22.61 2.40
CA LYS A 250 1.54 22.26 2.81
C LYS A 250 2.46 22.18 1.58
N ARG A 251 3.57 22.94 1.59
CA ARG A 251 4.40 23.14 0.38
C ARG A 251 5.64 22.24 0.28
N MET A 252 6.16 21.73 1.39
CA MET A 252 7.37 20.92 1.40
C MET A 252 7.07 19.45 1.68
N ASN A 253 7.74 18.54 0.98
CA ASN A 253 7.74 17.11 1.25
C ASN A 253 9.19 16.62 1.33
N LEU A 254 9.88 16.96 2.43
CA LEU A 254 11.32 16.72 2.55
C LEU A 254 11.69 15.24 2.62
N SER A 255 10.72 14.38 3.00
CA SER A 255 10.89 12.94 3.11
C SER A 255 10.30 12.15 1.93
N ASP A 256 9.80 12.79 0.87
CA ASP A 256 9.08 12.14 -0.24
C ASP A 256 7.96 11.20 0.26
N ASP A 257 7.25 11.65 1.30
CA ASP A 257 6.15 10.94 1.93
C ASP A 257 4.99 10.78 0.92
N PRO A 258 4.53 9.54 0.63
CA PRO A 258 3.43 9.30 -0.30
C PRO A 258 2.05 9.50 0.35
N SER A 259 1.98 9.84 1.64
CA SER A 259 0.73 10.09 2.35
C SER A 259 0.02 11.33 1.82
N ALA A 260 -1.32 11.37 1.94
CA ALA A 260 -2.08 12.56 1.62
C ALA A 260 -1.98 13.58 2.77
N TRP A 261 -1.74 14.84 2.44
CA TRP A 261 -1.70 15.93 3.42
C TRP A 261 -2.87 16.88 3.20
N SER A 262 -3.61 17.16 4.27
CA SER A 262 -4.65 18.19 4.30
C SER A 262 -4.41 19.10 5.50
N ALA A 263 -4.65 20.39 5.35
CA ALA A 263 -4.36 21.33 6.43
C ALA A 263 -5.33 22.52 6.47
N TRP A 264 -5.38 23.18 7.63
CA TRP A 264 -6.19 24.37 7.87
C TRP A 264 -5.40 25.38 8.70
N GLN A 265 -5.48 26.66 8.33
CA GLN A 265 -4.79 27.74 9.01
C GLN A 265 -5.81 28.65 9.70
N LEU A 266 -5.57 28.91 10.99
CA LEU A 266 -6.29 29.87 11.81
C LEU A 266 -5.30 30.96 12.24
N TRP A 267 -5.67 32.22 12.03
CA TRP A 267 -4.93 33.37 12.54
C TRP A 267 -5.85 34.22 13.39
N VAL A 268 -5.56 34.31 14.68
CA VAL A 268 -6.39 34.98 15.69
C VAL A 268 -5.56 36.03 16.41
N LYS A 269 -6.15 37.21 16.58
CA LYS A 269 -5.63 38.28 17.41
C LYS A 269 -6.50 38.38 18.66
N THR A 270 -5.91 38.13 19.82
CA THR A 270 -6.58 38.33 21.12
C THR A 270 -6.26 39.71 21.65
N GLU A 271 -6.64 40.02 22.89
CA GLU A 271 -6.27 41.28 23.57
C GLU A 271 -4.77 41.39 23.86
N THR A 272 -4.13 40.25 24.11
CA THR A 272 -2.75 40.20 24.62
C THR A 272 -1.78 39.56 23.64
N HIS A 273 -2.28 38.73 22.71
CA HIS A 273 -1.43 37.90 21.87
C HIS A 273 -1.87 37.88 20.41
N ASN A 274 -0.88 37.67 19.55
CA ASN A 274 -1.05 37.29 18.16
C ASN A 274 -0.80 35.78 18.03
N VAL A 275 -1.77 35.04 17.53
CA VAL A 275 -1.76 33.57 17.55
C VAL A 275 -2.01 33.01 16.16
N VAL A 276 -1.10 32.17 15.67
CA VAL A 276 -1.26 31.41 14.43
C VAL A 276 -1.31 29.92 14.77
N CYS A 277 -2.39 29.26 14.39
CA CYS A 277 -2.57 27.82 14.55
C CYS A 277 -2.71 27.18 13.17
N ILE A 278 -1.80 26.26 12.82
CA ILE A 278 -1.86 25.47 11.60
C ILE A 278 -2.10 24.03 11.99
N LEU A 279 -3.23 23.49 11.56
CA LEU A 279 -3.60 22.10 11.75
C LEU A 279 -3.21 21.33 10.50
N LEU A 280 -2.47 20.25 10.68
CA LEU A 280 -2.06 19.34 9.61
C LEU A 280 -2.69 17.97 9.87
N ARG A 281 -3.08 17.30 8.80
CA ARG A 281 -3.42 15.88 8.82
C ARG A 281 -2.64 15.17 7.74
N ARG A 282 -1.93 14.13 8.17
CA ARG A 282 -1.28 13.15 7.30
C ARG A 282 -2.16 11.91 7.26
N ALA A 283 -2.84 11.66 6.14
CA ALA A 283 -3.77 10.55 5.94
C ALA A 283 -3.20 9.49 4.99
N TYR A 284 -3.69 8.26 5.12
CA TYR A 284 -3.23 7.10 4.36
C TYR A 284 -1.74 6.83 4.58
N VAL A 285 -1.33 6.79 5.86
CA VAL A 285 0.06 6.56 6.24
C VAL A 285 0.51 5.14 5.82
N PRO A 286 1.61 5.00 5.06
CA PRO A 286 2.18 3.70 4.71
C PRO A 286 2.60 2.89 5.93
N PRO A 287 2.66 1.54 5.83
CA PRO A 287 2.40 0.73 4.63
C PRO A 287 0.92 0.34 4.47
N MET A 288 0.11 0.55 5.49
CA MET A 288 -1.26 0.04 5.53
C MET A 288 -2.27 0.97 4.87
N MET A 289 -1.93 2.26 4.73
CA MET A 289 -2.75 3.28 4.10
C MET A 289 -4.12 3.42 4.78
N ASP A 290 -4.22 3.09 6.06
CA ASP A 290 -5.47 3.02 6.82
C ASP A 290 -5.44 3.89 8.08
N PHE A 291 -4.33 4.58 8.36
CA PHE A 291 -4.20 5.55 9.44
C PHE A 291 -4.13 6.99 8.95
N ALA A 292 -4.61 7.89 9.79
CA ALA A 292 -4.42 9.33 9.73
C ALA A 292 -3.80 9.81 11.05
N HIS A 293 -2.99 10.86 10.96
CA HIS A 293 -2.31 11.48 12.10
C HIS A 293 -2.53 12.99 12.02
N ASP A 294 -3.19 13.54 13.05
CA ASP A 294 -3.47 14.97 13.17
C ASP A 294 -2.37 15.66 14.00
N MET A 295 -1.99 16.85 13.59
CA MET A 295 -0.88 17.61 14.16
C MET A 295 -1.29 19.05 14.32
N THR A 296 -0.85 19.68 15.40
CA THR A 296 -1.09 21.09 15.66
C THR A 296 0.24 21.83 15.73
N VAL A 297 0.35 22.92 14.99
CA VAL A 297 1.46 23.88 15.08
C VAL A 297 0.89 25.20 15.57
N LEU A 298 1.23 25.60 16.79
CA LEU A 298 0.73 26.80 17.43
C LEU A 298 1.88 27.78 17.67
N PHE A 299 1.83 28.93 17.00
CA PHE A 299 2.71 30.06 17.23
C PHE A 299 1.96 31.12 18.03
N ARG A 300 2.61 31.68 19.05
CA ARG A 300 2.06 32.73 19.90
C ARG A 300 3.13 33.76 20.22
N VAL A 301 2.78 35.03 20.17
CA VAL A 301 3.63 36.14 20.62
C VAL A 301 2.77 37.19 21.33
N SER A 302 3.27 37.76 22.42
CA SER A 302 2.57 38.85 23.10
C SER A 302 2.67 40.14 22.28
N TYR A 303 1.71 41.05 22.38
CA TYR A 303 1.84 42.35 21.69
C TYR A 303 2.96 43.22 22.25
N GLU A 304 3.35 43.03 23.50
CA GLU A 304 4.48 43.71 24.13
C GLU A 304 5.77 43.31 23.43
N ASP A 305 6.05 42.01 23.36
CA ASP A 305 7.21 41.45 22.66
C ASP A 305 7.18 41.78 21.17
N GLN A 306 6.00 41.67 20.53
CA GLN A 306 5.85 41.98 19.11
C GLN A 306 6.25 43.44 18.80
N ARG A 307 5.93 44.37 19.71
CA ARG A 307 6.32 45.80 19.59
C ARG A 307 7.79 46.01 19.89
N GLU A 308 8.30 45.42 20.97
CA GLU A 308 9.68 45.55 21.41
C GLU A 308 10.66 45.08 20.33
N TYR A 309 10.44 43.88 19.80
CA TYR A 309 11.28 43.26 18.78
C TYR A 309 10.89 43.62 17.34
N ARG A 310 9.90 44.52 17.16
CA ARG A 310 9.42 45.02 15.85
C ARG A 310 9.04 43.91 14.88
N ILE A 311 8.41 42.85 15.38
CA ILE A 311 8.02 41.69 14.57
C ILE A 311 6.79 42.05 13.74
N LYS A 312 6.93 42.01 12.42
CA LYS A 312 5.79 42.23 11.51
C LYS A 312 4.86 41.02 11.52
N ASP A 313 3.57 41.30 11.46
CA ASP A 313 2.52 40.28 11.33
C ASP A 313 2.79 39.28 10.20
N THR A 314 3.28 39.77 9.04
CA THR A 314 3.58 38.93 7.88
C THR A 314 4.77 38.01 8.10
N ASP A 315 5.76 38.44 8.88
CA ASP A 315 6.97 37.66 9.12
C ASP A 315 6.69 36.58 10.15
N PHE A 316 5.93 36.92 11.20
CA PHE A 316 5.40 35.97 12.19
C PHE A 316 4.56 34.87 11.52
N LEU A 317 3.65 35.25 10.62
CA LEU A 317 2.83 34.30 9.87
C LEU A 317 3.69 33.37 8.99
N LYS A 318 4.65 33.92 8.25
CA LYS A 318 5.56 33.13 7.39
C LYS A 318 6.42 32.16 8.19
N GLU A 319 6.82 32.54 9.40
CA GLU A 319 7.61 31.68 10.29
C GLU A 319 6.82 30.45 10.76
N ALA A 320 5.54 30.65 11.08
CA ALA A 320 4.61 29.56 11.38
C ALA A 320 4.36 28.66 10.15
N GLU A 321 4.11 29.25 8.97
CA GLU A 321 3.92 28.54 7.70
C GLU A 321 5.17 27.73 7.32
N PHE A 322 6.37 28.30 7.46
CA PHE A 322 7.64 27.62 7.22
C PHE A 322 7.80 26.38 8.10
N THR A 323 7.52 26.53 9.39
CA THR A 323 7.60 25.42 10.35
C THR A 323 6.64 24.31 9.95
N ALA A 324 5.36 24.65 9.71
CA ALA A 324 4.34 23.69 9.30
C ALA A 324 4.67 23.00 7.96
N ASP A 325 5.20 23.74 6.99
CA ASP A 325 5.64 23.20 5.71
C ASP A 325 6.77 22.20 5.89
N SER A 326 7.71 22.48 6.78
CA SER A 326 8.91 21.67 6.99
C SER A 326 8.65 20.33 7.71
N ILE A 327 7.53 20.19 8.43
CA ILE A 327 7.17 18.96 9.15
C ILE A 327 7.19 17.76 8.20
N SER A 328 8.03 16.77 8.53
CA SER A 328 8.25 15.59 7.71
C SER A 328 8.49 14.37 8.60
N PRO A 329 7.93 13.19 8.30
CA PRO A 329 8.22 11.99 9.08
C PRO A 329 9.71 11.66 9.05
N THR A 330 10.30 11.40 10.22
CA THR A 330 11.71 10.98 10.39
C THR A 330 11.95 9.59 9.78
N SER A 331 10.94 8.75 9.92
CA SER A 331 10.89 7.43 9.32
C SER A 331 10.42 7.53 7.87
N GLN A 332 11.36 7.53 6.92
CA GLN A 332 11.09 6.96 5.59
C GLN A 332 10.92 5.44 5.64
N ALA A 333 11.20 4.82 6.80
CA ALA A 333 10.99 3.42 7.04
C ALA A 333 9.48 3.15 6.98
N ASN A 334 9.03 2.80 5.78
CA ASN A 334 8.02 1.78 5.58
C ASN A 334 8.48 0.57 6.40
N VAL A 335 8.26 0.58 7.72
CA VAL A 335 8.53 -0.57 8.57
C VAL A 335 7.64 -1.64 7.98
N TRP A 336 8.29 -2.60 7.34
CA TRP A 336 7.61 -3.71 6.73
C TRP A 336 6.85 -4.39 7.85
N LEU A 337 5.53 -4.19 7.89
CA LEU A 337 4.67 -4.96 8.77
C LEU A 337 4.61 -6.36 8.18
N ARG A 338 5.71 -7.12 8.33
CA ARG A 338 5.89 -8.44 7.72
C ARG A 338 4.73 -9.34 8.11
N GLU A 339 4.28 -9.26 9.34
CA GLU A 339 3.12 -10.02 9.81
C GLU A 339 1.83 -9.61 9.09
N ILE A 340 1.59 -8.32 8.85
CA ILE A 340 0.38 -7.88 8.15
C ILE A 340 0.49 -8.10 6.64
N LEU A 341 1.66 -7.93 6.04
CA LEU A 341 1.92 -8.26 4.65
C LEU A 341 1.82 -9.77 4.42
N GLN A 342 2.31 -10.58 5.35
CA GLN A 342 2.15 -12.03 5.31
C GLN A 342 0.70 -12.39 5.54
N ALA A 343 0.01 -11.79 6.52
CA ALA A 343 -1.42 -11.97 6.73
C ALA A 343 -2.25 -11.47 5.55
N LYS A 344 -1.82 -10.46 4.79
CA LYS A 344 -2.46 -10.00 3.54
C LYS A 344 -2.13 -10.92 2.38
N LEU A 345 -0.92 -11.46 2.27
CA LEU A 345 -0.60 -12.54 1.34
C LEU A 345 -1.43 -13.79 1.66
N ASP A 346 -1.58 -14.12 2.94
CA ASP A 346 -2.38 -15.21 3.47
C ASP A 346 -3.90 -14.90 3.36
N ALA A 347 -4.30 -13.64 3.44
CA ALA A 347 -5.67 -13.19 3.19
C ALA A 347 -5.99 -13.24 1.69
N LEU A 348 -5.02 -12.94 0.83
CA LEU A 348 -5.10 -13.23 -0.60
C LEU A 348 -5.12 -14.75 -0.85
N ILE A 349 -4.74 -15.58 0.15
CA ILE A 349 -4.92 -17.03 0.18
C ILE A 349 -6.31 -17.45 0.73
N PHE A 350 -7.06 -16.62 1.46
CA PHE A 350 -8.42 -16.92 1.96
C PHE A 350 -9.54 -16.19 1.21
N GLN A 351 -10.68 -16.86 1.00
CA GLN A 351 -11.82 -16.28 0.28
C GLN A 351 -12.76 -15.49 1.22
N PRO A 352 -13.55 -14.51 0.72
CA PRO A 352 -14.59 -13.82 1.48
C PRO A 352 -15.58 -14.76 2.20
N GLU A 353 -15.83 -15.95 1.65
CA GLU A 353 -16.67 -16.99 2.25
C GLU A 353 -16.02 -17.66 3.45
N GLN A 354 -14.68 -17.75 3.48
CA GLN A 354 -13.93 -18.26 4.64
C GLN A 354 -13.92 -17.23 5.76
N TYR A 355 -13.85 -15.93 5.44
CA TYR A 355 -14.10 -14.85 6.41
C TYR A 355 -15.53 -14.89 6.95
N THR A 356 -16.51 -15.14 6.07
CA THR A 356 -17.91 -15.34 6.48
C THR A 356 -18.06 -16.56 7.38
N TRP A 357 -17.32 -17.64 7.12
CA TRP A 357 -17.29 -18.83 7.96
C TRP A 357 -16.64 -18.55 9.33
N PHE A 358 -15.49 -17.88 9.38
CA PHE A 358 -14.81 -17.48 10.61
C PHE A 358 -15.65 -16.52 11.46
N ALA A 359 -16.26 -15.50 10.86
CA ALA A 359 -17.16 -14.57 11.55
C ALA A 359 -18.36 -15.30 12.19
N ARG A 360 -18.95 -16.27 11.46
CA ARG A 360 -20.09 -17.06 11.93
C ARG A 360 -19.73 -18.07 13.02
N HIS A 361 -18.54 -18.68 12.98
CA HIS A 361 -18.19 -19.79 13.88
C HIS A 361 -17.29 -19.40 15.05
N LEU A 362 -16.51 -18.31 14.92
CA LEU A 362 -15.64 -17.79 15.98
C LEU A 362 -16.23 -16.58 16.71
N LYS A 363 -17.50 -16.22 16.42
CA LYS A 363 -18.24 -15.09 17.01
C LYS A 363 -17.53 -13.74 16.91
N MET A 364 -16.67 -13.57 15.91
CA MET A 364 -16.09 -12.28 15.56
C MET A 364 -17.08 -11.52 14.69
N HIS A 365 -18.13 -10.95 15.30
CA HIS A 365 -19.05 -10.03 14.63
C HIS A 365 -18.73 -8.58 14.98
N ARG A 366 -18.75 -7.72 13.97
CA ARG A 366 -18.85 -6.27 14.13
C ARG A 366 -20.24 -5.97 14.68
N ARG A 367 -20.30 -5.21 15.77
CA ARG A 367 -21.55 -4.77 16.38
C ARG A 367 -22.12 -3.65 15.50
N GLU A 368 -23.14 -3.97 14.70
CA GLU A 368 -23.96 -2.96 14.04
C GLU A 368 -25.30 -2.89 14.79
N GLU A 369 -25.55 -1.72 15.39
CA GLU A 369 -26.82 -1.36 16.02
C GLU A 369 -27.87 -1.15 14.93
N GLY A 370 -29.08 -1.66 15.21
CA GLY A 370 -30.11 -1.83 14.20
C GLY A 370 -31.21 -0.78 14.18
N ALA A 371 -32.26 -1.16 13.44
CA ALA A 371 -33.65 -0.68 13.35
C ALA A 371 -33.99 -0.49 11.87
N GLY A 372 -35.15 -0.86 11.35
CA GLY A 372 -36.37 -1.33 11.95
C GLY A 372 -37.38 -1.57 10.83
N ARG A 373 -38.32 -2.48 11.08
CA ARG A 373 -39.45 -2.83 10.22
C ARG A 373 -40.49 -1.71 10.18
N GLU A 374 -41.23 -1.64 9.07
CA GLU A 374 -42.69 -1.46 8.90
C GLU A 374 -42.91 -1.06 7.43
N GLY A 375 -43.89 -1.49 6.63
CA GLY A 375 -45.10 -2.27 6.81
C GLY A 375 -46.14 -1.74 5.82
N GLN A 376 -46.68 -2.61 4.94
CA GLN A 376 -47.93 -2.44 4.14
C GLN A 376 -47.90 -1.33 3.06
N GLY A 377 -48.57 -1.37 1.91
CA GLY A 377 -49.56 -2.26 1.31
C GLY A 377 -50.42 -1.43 0.34
N LEU A 378 -50.60 -1.93 -0.90
CA LEU A 378 -51.72 -1.70 -1.84
C LEU A 378 -51.97 -0.31 -2.46
N GLY A 379 -52.23 -0.31 -3.79
CA GLY A 379 -53.38 0.43 -4.34
C GLY A 379 -53.13 1.51 -5.41
N GLU A 380 -53.30 1.13 -6.67
CA GLU A 380 -54.07 1.79 -7.76
C GLU A 380 -53.80 3.25 -8.23
N GLU A 381 -53.35 3.32 -9.49
CA GLU A 381 -53.90 4.03 -10.67
C GLU A 381 -54.81 5.29 -10.61
N GLN A 382 -54.56 6.15 -11.63
CA GLN A 382 -55.44 7.08 -12.37
C GLN A 382 -55.62 8.56 -11.91
N GLY A 383 -54.85 9.44 -12.57
CA GLY A 383 -55.31 10.50 -13.48
C GLY A 383 -56.25 11.62 -13.02
N ARG A 384 -55.81 12.88 -13.15
CA ARG A 384 -56.47 13.95 -13.96
C ARG A 384 -55.74 15.29 -13.90
N ASP A 385 -55.81 15.98 -15.04
CA ASP A 385 -55.33 17.33 -15.37
C ASP A 385 -56.17 18.47 -14.78
N VAL A 386 -55.63 19.70 -15.00
CA VAL A 386 -56.22 21.06 -14.95
C VAL A 386 -56.12 21.72 -13.55
N SER A 387 -55.54 22.90 -13.32
CA SER A 387 -55.46 24.17 -14.08
C SER A 387 -54.27 25.05 -13.64
N ALA A 388 -53.83 25.91 -14.56
CA ALA A 388 -52.87 26.99 -14.37
C ALA A 388 -53.36 28.13 -13.46
N SER A 389 -52.44 28.76 -12.71
CA SER A 389 -52.37 30.22 -12.54
C SER A 389 -51.07 30.66 -11.86
N SER A 390 -50.37 31.55 -12.56
CA SER A 390 -49.28 32.45 -12.20
C SER A 390 -49.05 32.79 -10.72
N ARG A 391 -47.81 32.66 -10.25
CA ARG A 391 -47.19 33.61 -9.31
C ARG A 391 -45.73 33.89 -9.69
N GLN A 392 -45.43 35.17 -9.79
CA GLN A 392 -44.15 35.78 -10.16
C GLN A 392 -42.99 35.25 -9.30
N LYS A 393 -41.90 34.83 -9.94
CA LYS A 393 -40.60 34.66 -9.28
C LYS A 393 -40.01 36.05 -9.01
N LYS A 394 -40.16 36.52 -7.77
CA LYS A 394 -39.33 37.59 -7.22
C LYS A 394 -37.99 36.97 -6.86
N LYS A 395 -36.93 37.31 -7.60
CA LYS A 395 -35.56 36.93 -7.29
C LYS A 395 -35.14 37.78 -6.08
N MET A 396 -35.08 37.17 -4.90
CA MET A 396 -34.49 37.78 -3.70
C MET A 396 -33.01 37.43 -3.75
N ASP A 397 -32.16 38.43 -3.97
CA ASP A 397 -30.72 38.30 -3.76
C ASP A 397 -30.52 38.34 -2.23
N LEU A 398 -30.30 37.16 -1.65
CA LEU A 398 -29.92 37.02 -0.24
C LEU A 398 -28.42 37.26 -0.10
N ASN A 399 -28.04 38.00 0.94
CA ASN A 399 -26.65 38.25 1.30
C ASN A 399 -25.98 36.94 1.75
N ASP A 400 -24.70 36.73 1.45
CA ASP A 400 -23.97 35.49 1.76
C ASP A 400 -23.98 35.18 3.27
N GLU A 401 -24.12 36.20 4.13
CA GLU A 401 -24.28 36.04 5.59
C GLU A 401 -25.66 35.49 6.01
N GLU A 402 -26.74 35.77 5.25
CA GLU A 402 -28.07 35.19 5.49
C GLU A 402 -28.15 33.74 4.99
N ILE A 403 -27.38 33.40 3.96
CA ILE A 403 -27.22 32.02 3.47
C ILE A 403 -26.43 31.19 4.50
N GLU A 404 -25.40 31.78 5.12
CA GLU A 404 -24.59 31.11 6.16
C GLU A 404 -25.35 30.96 7.49
N ALA A 405 -26.20 31.94 7.86
CA ALA A 405 -27.11 31.80 9.00
C ALA A 405 -28.22 30.77 8.74
N ALA A 406 -28.76 30.70 7.52
CA ALA A 406 -29.75 29.67 7.14
C ALA A 406 -29.16 28.25 7.07
N LEU A 407 -27.87 28.11 6.74
CA LEU A 407 -27.14 26.84 6.75
C LEU A 407 -26.82 26.32 8.14
N LEU A 408 -26.72 27.20 9.15
CA LEU A 408 -26.48 26.83 10.54
C LEU A 408 -27.77 26.45 11.29
N ASP A 409 -28.94 26.85 10.79
CA ASP A 409 -30.23 26.67 11.47
C ASP A 409 -31.23 25.78 10.70
N SER A 410 -30.93 25.33 9.47
CA SER A 410 -31.79 24.40 8.73
C SER A 410 -31.26 22.96 8.77
N GLY A 411 -32.02 22.08 9.44
CA GLY A 411 -31.86 20.64 9.30
C GLY A 411 -32.13 20.25 7.85
N LEU A 412 -31.06 20.06 7.07
CA LEU A 412 -31.12 19.66 5.66
C LEU A 412 -31.94 18.38 5.50
N THR A 413 -32.85 18.38 4.53
CA THR A 413 -33.67 17.21 4.25
C THR A 413 -32.88 16.20 3.41
N SER A 414 -33.20 14.91 3.60
CA SER A 414 -32.50 13.76 2.97
C SER A 414 -32.35 13.87 1.44
N GLN A 415 -33.20 14.66 0.77
CA GLN A 415 -33.16 14.87 -0.68
C GLN A 415 -32.00 15.78 -1.13
N GLU A 416 -31.55 16.72 -0.30
CA GLU A 416 -30.45 17.65 -0.62
C GLU A 416 -29.08 16.97 -0.43
N ILE A 417 -28.98 16.08 0.56
CA ILE A 417 -27.85 15.16 0.76
C ILE A 417 -27.72 14.21 -0.44
N THR A 418 -28.86 13.74 -0.98
CA THR A 418 -28.88 12.84 -2.14
C THR A 418 -28.44 13.56 -3.44
N ALA A 419 -28.81 14.83 -3.62
CA ALA A 419 -28.37 15.63 -4.76
C ALA A 419 -26.85 15.87 -4.74
N TYR A 420 -26.27 16.17 -3.58
CA TYR A 420 -24.81 16.34 -3.43
C TYR A 420 -24.04 15.02 -3.59
N HIS A 421 -24.55 13.90 -3.06
CA HIS A 421 -23.98 12.57 -3.30
C HIS A 421 -24.06 12.15 -4.78
N SER A 422 -25.14 12.48 -5.49
CA SER A 422 -25.28 12.17 -6.91
C SER A 422 -24.29 12.94 -7.81
N TRP A 423 -23.91 14.15 -7.39
CA TRP A 423 -22.90 14.96 -8.06
C TRP A 423 -21.46 14.50 -7.73
N SER A 424 -21.18 14.17 -6.46
CA SER A 424 -19.89 13.61 -6.02
C SER A 424 -19.58 12.25 -6.67
N MET A 425 -20.61 11.42 -6.89
CA MET A 425 -20.50 10.12 -7.57
C MET A 425 -20.14 10.23 -9.07
N GLN A 426 -20.24 11.41 -9.71
CA GLN A 426 -19.78 11.59 -11.10
C GLN A 426 -18.25 11.67 -11.23
N SER A 427 -17.51 11.77 -10.11
CA SER A 427 -16.04 11.79 -10.08
C SER A 427 -15.38 10.41 -9.87
N GLU A 428 -16.13 9.32 -9.68
CA GLU A 428 -15.60 7.97 -9.40
C GLU A 428 -15.18 7.17 -10.67
N ARG A 429 -14.43 7.75 -11.60
CA ARG A 429 -13.95 7.00 -12.79
C ARG A 429 -12.83 5.99 -12.53
N GLU A 430 -12.30 5.88 -11.31
CA GLU A 430 -11.26 4.89 -10.95
C GLU A 430 -11.80 3.70 -10.11
N SER A 431 -13.02 3.82 -9.58
CA SER A 431 -13.75 2.79 -8.81
C SER A 431 -14.31 1.66 -9.69
N GLU A 432 -14.39 1.88 -11.00
CA GLU A 432 -14.97 0.94 -11.95
C GLU A 432 -14.22 -0.40 -12.00
N SER A 433 -12.90 -0.41 -11.78
CA SER A 433 -12.07 -1.62 -11.85
C SER A 433 -12.33 -2.62 -10.70
N LEU A 434 -12.63 -2.11 -9.51
CA LEU A 434 -12.93 -2.91 -8.32
C LEU A 434 -14.40 -3.37 -8.31
N LYS A 435 -15.32 -2.50 -8.78
CA LYS A 435 -16.70 -2.88 -9.08
C LYS A 435 -16.75 -3.94 -10.20
N LEU A 436 -15.86 -3.85 -11.20
CA LEU A 436 -15.67 -4.87 -12.24
C LEU A 436 -15.21 -6.18 -11.64
N LEU A 437 -14.23 -6.20 -10.73
CA LEU A 437 -13.73 -7.44 -10.11
C LEU A 437 -14.82 -8.18 -9.32
N ALA A 438 -15.67 -7.46 -8.58
CA ALA A 438 -16.83 -8.06 -7.90
C ALA A 438 -17.92 -8.52 -8.89
N ALA A 439 -18.15 -7.79 -9.98
CA ALA A 439 -19.13 -8.12 -11.02
C ALA A 439 -18.68 -9.23 -12.00
N VAL A 440 -17.37 -9.36 -12.22
CA VAL A 440 -16.71 -10.29 -13.16
C VAL A 440 -16.89 -11.74 -12.71
N PHE A 441 -17.06 -12.01 -11.41
CA PHE A 441 -17.38 -13.35 -10.92
C PHE A 441 -18.88 -13.67 -10.90
N SER A 442 -19.75 -12.75 -11.36
CA SER A 442 -21.13 -13.10 -11.65
C SER A 442 -21.19 -13.85 -13.00
N SER A 443 -21.76 -15.06 -12.99
CA SER A 443 -21.81 -15.96 -14.16
C SER A 443 -22.51 -15.35 -15.38
N SER A 444 -23.30 -14.29 -15.20
CA SER A 444 -24.01 -13.56 -16.26
C SER A 444 -23.08 -12.63 -17.05
N LEU A 445 -22.13 -11.94 -16.43
CA LEU A 445 -21.26 -10.97 -17.12
C LEU A 445 -20.27 -11.66 -18.08
N ILE A 446 -19.68 -12.78 -17.66
CA ILE A 446 -18.71 -13.55 -18.47
C ILE A 446 -19.36 -14.09 -19.77
N ARG A 447 -20.68 -14.32 -19.78
CA ARG A 447 -21.39 -14.78 -20.98
C ARG A 447 -21.46 -13.70 -22.08
N HIS A 448 -21.43 -12.43 -21.72
CA HIS A 448 -21.68 -11.28 -22.60
C HIS A 448 -20.43 -10.63 -23.20
N ILE A 449 -19.22 -11.06 -22.80
CA ILE A 449 -17.96 -10.51 -23.34
C ILE A 449 -17.83 -10.88 -24.84
N LYS A 450 -18.11 -9.92 -25.72
CA LYS A 450 -17.85 -9.94 -27.17
C LYS A 450 -17.13 -8.65 -27.56
N GLY A 451 -16.14 -8.71 -28.46
CA GLY A 451 -15.46 -7.52 -29.01
C GLY A 451 -14.12 -7.13 -28.35
N GLY A 452 -13.61 -5.94 -28.71
CA GLY A 452 -12.26 -5.43 -28.37
C GLY A 452 -11.98 -5.20 -26.88
N GLU A 453 -13.01 -4.96 -26.06
CA GLU A 453 -12.90 -4.91 -24.59
C GLU A 453 -12.54 -6.26 -23.96
N GLY A 454 -12.77 -7.35 -24.71
CA GLY A 454 -12.41 -8.70 -24.29
C GLY A 454 -10.91 -8.92 -24.11
N GLN A 455 -10.03 -8.11 -24.74
CA GLN A 455 -8.59 -8.31 -24.62
C GLN A 455 -8.07 -7.92 -23.22
N LYS A 456 -8.47 -6.76 -22.69
CA LYS A 456 -8.07 -6.33 -21.33
C LYS A 456 -8.59 -7.29 -20.27
N ILE A 457 -9.84 -7.76 -20.40
CA ILE A 457 -10.42 -8.73 -19.47
C ILE A 457 -9.71 -10.09 -19.59
N ARG A 458 -9.33 -10.52 -20.79
CA ARG A 458 -8.50 -11.73 -20.98
C ARG A 458 -7.13 -11.58 -20.32
N ASP A 459 -6.52 -10.40 -20.39
CA ASP A 459 -5.24 -10.13 -19.75
C ASP A 459 -5.37 -10.16 -18.22
N ILE A 460 -6.47 -9.61 -17.68
CA ILE A 460 -6.82 -9.71 -16.25
C ILE A 460 -7.04 -11.16 -15.85
N PHE A 461 -7.83 -11.93 -16.60
CA PHE A 461 -8.04 -13.35 -16.31
C PHE A 461 -6.76 -14.18 -16.45
N ALA A 462 -5.91 -13.89 -17.43
CA ALA A 462 -4.62 -14.56 -17.58
C ALA A 462 -3.71 -14.28 -16.37
N PHE A 463 -3.71 -13.04 -15.89
CA PHE A 463 -3.00 -12.63 -14.69
C PHE A 463 -3.54 -13.33 -13.43
N LEU A 464 -4.85 -13.26 -13.20
CA LEU A 464 -5.52 -13.87 -12.04
C LEU A 464 -5.42 -15.40 -12.04
N LEU A 465 -5.54 -16.03 -13.21
CA LEU A 465 -5.37 -17.46 -13.36
C LEU A 465 -3.91 -17.87 -13.08
N HIS A 466 -2.97 -16.98 -13.37
CA HIS A 466 -1.54 -17.19 -13.15
C HIS A 466 -1.02 -18.51 -13.74
N LEU A 467 -1.55 -18.92 -14.89
CA LEU A 467 -1.11 -20.14 -15.57
C LEU A 467 0.34 -20.00 -16.01
N ARG A 468 1.24 -20.82 -15.47
CA ARG A 468 2.67 -20.76 -15.78
C ARG A 468 3.38 -22.10 -15.57
N PRO A 469 4.61 -22.26 -16.11
CA PRO A 469 5.39 -23.45 -15.83
C PRO A 469 5.66 -23.63 -14.33
N ARG A 470 5.62 -24.86 -13.85
CA ARG A 470 5.99 -25.28 -12.49
C ARG A 470 7.45 -24.92 -12.17
N ASN A 471 8.29 -24.86 -13.20
CA ASN A 471 9.57 -24.20 -13.12
C ASN A 471 9.38 -22.68 -12.97
N MET A 472 9.31 -22.22 -11.72
CA MET A 472 9.13 -20.82 -11.35
C MET A 472 10.28 -19.89 -11.79
N MET A 473 11.37 -20.45 -12.34
CA MET A 473 12.48 -19.68 -12.91
C MET A 473 12.17 -19.17 -14.32
N LEU A 474 11.18 -19.75 -15.00
CA LEU A 474 10.71 -19.25 -16.28
C LEU A 474 9.77 -18.05 -16.06
N ARG A 475 9.97 -16.99 -16.85
CA ARG A 475 9.18 -15.76 -16.78
C ARG A 475 7.71 -16.08 -17.04
N TRP A 476 6.82 -15.53 -16.22
CA TRP A 476 5.39 -15.56 -16.49
C TRP A 476 5.09 -14.73 -17.76
N SER A 477 4.31 -15.30 -18.68
CA SER A 477 3.89 -14.62 -19.91
C SER A 477 2.36 -14.55 -19.99
N PRO A 478 1.77 -13.41 -20.37
CA PRO A 478 0.33 -13.29 -20.57
C PRO A 478 -0.20 -14.19 -21.70
N ASP A 479 0.65 -14.60 -22.65
CA ASP A 479 0.28 -15.53 -23.72
C ASP A 479 0.09 -16.98 -23.23
N SER A 480 0.32 -17.25 -21.94
CA SER A 480 0.10 -18.57 -21.36
C SER A 480 -1.34 -19.04 -21.54
N LEU A 481 -2.33 -18.13 -21.56
CA LEU A 481 -3.73 -18.47 -21.81
C LEU A 481 -3.99 -18.91 -23.26
N LYS A 482 -3.31 -18.29 -24.24
CA LYS A 482 -3.41 -18.66 -25.66
C LYS A 482 -2.75 -20.01 -25.92
N ASN A 483 -1.69 -20.30 -25.18
CA ASN A 483 -0.91 -21.53 -25.28
C ASN A 483 -1.37 -22.62 -24.29
N VAL A 484 -2.50 -22.44 -23.60
CA VAL A 484 -3.14 -23.42 -22.69
C VAL A 484 -3.11 -24.83 -23.27
N LYS A 485 -3.43 -24.95 -24.57
CA LYS A 485 -3.47 -26.21 -25.33
C LYS A 485 -2.15 -26.98 -25.33
N THR A 486 -1.03 -26.28 -25.52
CA THR A 486 0.32 -26.86 -25.59
C THR A 486 1.01 -26.89 -24.24
N ALA A 487 0.70 -25.93 -23.37
CA ALA A 487 1.26 -25.78 -22.05
C ALA A 487 0.83 -26.95 -21.15
N LEU A 488 -0.47 -27.16 -20.99
CA LEU A 488 -0.99 -28.11 -20.00
C LEU A 488 -0.68 -29.57 -20.33
N LYS A 489 -0.46 -29.92 -21.62
CA LYS A 489 -0.06 -31.26 -22.06
C LYS A 489 1.25 -31.76 -21.45
N LYS A 490 2.13 -30.86 -20.99
CA LYS A 490 3.43 -31.24 -20.42
C LYS A 490 3.39 -31.54 -18.92
N HIS A 491 2.24 -31.42 -18.24
CA HIS A 491 2.08 -31.55 -16.78
C HIS A 491 2.99 -30.65 -15.91
N ASP A 492 3.80 -29.79 -16.52
CA ASP A 492 4.74 -28.89 -15.87
C ASP A 492 4.15 -27.50 -15.67
N TYR A 493 2.87 -27.37 -15.32
CA TYR A 493 2.23 -26.07 -15.13
C TYR A 493 1.50 -26.00 -13.80
N ILE A 494 1.49 -24.80 -13.24
CA ILE A 494 0.73 -24.42 -12.06
C ILE A 494 -0.20 -23.27 -12.43
N PHE A 495 -1.39 -23.27 -11.84
CA PHE A 495 -2.40 -22.24 -12.05
C PHE A 495 -3.26 -22.12 -10.79
N ASN A 496 -4.00 -21.03 -10.71
CA ASN A 496 -4.94 -20.79 -9.63
C ASN A 496 -6.24 -21.54 -9.89
N ASP A 497 -6.40 -22.71 -9.25
CA ASP A 497 -7.61 -23.55 -9.34
C ASP A 497 -8.90 -22.76 -9.09
N ARG A 498 -8.88 -21.75 -8.20
CA ARG A 498 -10.06 -20.95 -7.82
C ARG A 498 -10.52 -20.00 -8.91
N VAL A 499 -9.61 -19.56 -9.77
CA VAL A 499 -9.95 -18.77 -10.97
C VAL A 499 -10.29 -19.70 -12.12
N PHE A 500 -9.60 -20.84 -12.21
CA PHE A 500 -9.83 -21.79 -13.30
C PHE A 500 -11.21 -22.46 -13.22
N VAL A 501 -11.69 -22.83 -12.03
CA VAL A 501 -12.99 -23.47 -11.84
C VAL A 501 -14.15 -22.64 -12.39
N PRO A 502 -14.36 -21.38 -11.99
CA PRO A 502 -15.41 -20.53 -12.56
C PRO A 502 -15.27 -20.36 -14.08
N LEU A 503 -14.05 -20.22 -14.60
CA LEU A 503 -13.80 -20.10 -16.04
C LEU A 503 -14.20 -21.36 -16.81
N VAL A 504 -14.01 -22.54 -16.21
CA VAL A 504 -14.48 -23.82 -16.77
C VAL A 504 -16.00 -23.93 -16.68
N GLU A 505 -16.60 -23.61 -15.52
CA GLU A 505 -18.05 -23.72 -15.29
C GLU A 505 -18.88 -22.78 -16.16
N CYS A 506 -18.43 -21.54 -16.35
CA CYS A 506 -19.11 -20.58 -17.20
C CYS A 506 -18.89 -20.82 -18.71
N GLY A 507 -18.09 -21.83 -19.07
CA GLY A 507 -17.75 -22.17 -20.45
C GLY A 507 -16.75 -21.22 -21.10
N PHE A 508 -16.08 -20.34 -20.34
CA PHE A 508 -15.07 -19.44 -20.88
C PHE A 508 -13.90 -20.20 -21.49
N ILE A 509 -13.40 -21.24 -20.81
CA ILE A 509 -12.30 -22.07 -21.34
C ILE A 509 -12.73 -22.77 -22.64
N ALA A 510 -13.97 -23.23 -22.76
CA ALA A 510 -14.48 -23.84 -23.99
C ALA A 510 -14.49 -22.85 -25.17
N LYS A 511 -14.81 -21.56 -24.91
CA LYS A 511 -14.77 -20.49 -25.92
C LYS A 511 -13.36 -20.19 -26.45
N LEU A 512 -12.30 -20.65 -25.79
CA LEU A 512 -10.92 -20.53 -26.30
C LEU A 512 -10.62 -21.54 -27.41
N PHE A 513 -11.51 -22.50 -27.65
CA PHE A 513 -11.42 -23.50 -28.72
C PHE A 513 -12.32 -23.09 -29.88
N SER A 514 -11.79 -23.19 -31.10
CA SER A 514 -12.55 -22.90 -32.32
C SER A 514 -13.60 -23.97 -32.56
N LYS A 515 -14.66 -23.65 -33.31
CA LYS A 515 -15.64 -24.65 -33.75
C LYS A 515 -14.92 -25.77 -34.51
N GLY A 516 -15.12 -27.02 -34.09
CA GLY A 516 -14.41 -28.20 -34.61
C GLY A 516 -13.22 -28.69 -33.76
N GLU A 517 -12.78 -27.93 -32.75
CA GLU A 517 -11.72 -28.33 -31.82
C GLU A 517 -12.24 -28.96 -30.51
N GLU A 518 -13.45 -29.52 -30.51
CA GLU A 518 -14.11 -30.08 -29.33
C GLU A 518 -13.31 -31.24 -28.71
N ASN A 519 -12.69 -32.07 -29.54
CA ASN A 519 -11.82 -33.15 -29.07
C ASN A 519 -10.58 -32.60 -28.35
N ALA A 520 -10.01 -31.48 -28.81
CA ALA A 520 -8.86 -30.85 -28.17
C ALA A 520 -9.24 -30.22 -26.82
N TYR A 521 -10.46 -29.68 -26.69
CA TYR A 521 -10.99 -29.22 -25.41
C TYR A 521 -11.18 -30.39 -24.44
N LEU A 522 -11.78 -31.50 -24.90
CA LEU A 522 -11.92 -32.71 -24.10
C LEU A 522 -10.56 -33.25 -23.63
N ASP A 523 -9.57 -33.32 -24.52
CA ASP A 523 -8.20 -33.74 -24.17
C ASP A 523 -7.57 -32.82 -23.13
N LEU A 524 -7.79 -31.51 -23.24
CA LEU A 524 -7.36 -30.56 -22.22
C LEU A 524 -7.98 -30.88 -20.86
N LEU A 525 -9.30 -31.07 -20.80
CA LEU A 525 -10.00 -31.39 -19.56
C LEU A 525 -9.49 -32.71 -18.95
N LYS A 526 -9.18 -33.72 -19.76
CA LYS A 526 -8.61 -35.00 -19.32
C LYS A 526 -7.21 -34.82 -18.72
N VAL A 527 -6.32 -34.10 -19.40
CA VAL A 527 -4.97 -33.80 -18.91
C VAL A 527 -5.03 -33.03 -17.59
N LEU A 528 -5.93 -32.05 -17.51
CA LEU A 528 -6.17 -31.28 -16.29
C LEU A 528 -6.73 -32.13 -15.16
N LEU A 529 -7.63 -33.07 -15.46
CA LEU A 529 -8.21 -33.96 -14.45
C LEU A 529 -7.14 -34.86 -13.82
N LEU A 530 -6.16 -35.31 -14.61
CA LEU A 530 -5.02 -36.08 -14.14
C LEU A 530 -4.04 -35.23 -13.31
N GLY A 531 -3.85 -33.95 -13.67
CA GLY A 531 -2.96 -33.03 -12.95
C GLY A 531 -3.58 -32.29 -11.77
N ALA A 532 -4.91 -32.26 -11.66
CA ALA A 532 -5.63 -31.50 -10.64
C ALA A 532 -5.35 -32.04 -9.24
N THR A 533 -5.05 -31.13 -8.30
CA THR A 533 -4.89 -31.48 -6.88
C THR A 533 -6.16 -31.22 -6.10
N SER A 534 -6.93 -30.18 -6.43
CA SER A 534 -8.16 -29.84 -5.71
C SER A 534 -9.36 -30.70 -6.12
N LEU A 535 -10.16 -31.08 -5.11
CA LEU A 535 -11.40 -31.86 -5.30
C LEU A 535 -12.46 -31.08 -6.10
N GLY A 536 -12.56 -29.77 -5.86
CA GLY A 536 -13.49 -28.89 -6.56
C GLY A 536 -13.22 -28.88 -8.06
N LEU A 537 -11.95 -28.69 -8.45
CA LEU A 537 -11.55 -28.72 -9.86
C LEU A 537 -11.84 -30.08 -10.50
N LYS A 538 -11.49 -31.19 -9.85
CA LYS A 538 -11.80 -32.54 -10.36
C LYS A 538 -13.30 -32.73 -10.62
N THR A 539 -14.13 -32.28 -9.70
CA THR A 539 -15.60 -32.40 -9.80
C THR A 539 -16.13 -31.64 -11.01
N VAL A 540 -15.66 -30.40 -11.20
CA VAL A 540 -16.07 -29.55 -12.31
C VAL A 540 -15.58 -30.10 -13.66
N LEU A 541 -14.32 -30.54 -13.72
CA LEU A 541 -13.77 -31.17 -14.92
C LEU A 541 -14.54 -32.43 -15.30
N CYS A 542 -14.83 -33.32 -14.34
CA CYS A 542 -15.66 -34.50 -14.58
C CYS A 542 -17.05 -34.14 -15.12
N ARG A 543 -17.70 -33.12 -14.54
CA ARG A 543 -19.01 -32.65 -15.00
C ARG A 543 -18.96 -32.14 -16.44
N GLN A 544 -17.94 -31.35 -16.79
CA GLN A 544 -17.79 -30.85 -18.16
C GLN A 544 -17.44 -31.95 -19.16
N ILE A 545 -16.59 -32.92 -18.79
CA ILE A 545 -16.28 -34.08 -19.65
C ILE A 545 -17.55 -34.89 -19.90
N LEU A 546 -18.36 -35.15 -18.87
CA LEU A 546 -19.64 -35.87 -19.03
C LEU A 546 -20.61 -35.10 -19.92
N LYS A 547 -20.74 -33.79 -19.71
CA LYS A 547 -21.62 -32.93 -20.51
C LYS A 547 -21.23 -32.93 -21.98
N ALA A 548 -19.97 -32.63 -22.28
CA ALA A 548 -19.45 -32.62 -23.66
C ALA A 548 -19.51 -34.00 -24.32
N SER A 549 -19.34 -35.08 -23.55
CA SER A 549 -19.46 -36.45 -24.08
C SER A 549 -20.91 -36.85 -24.36
N ALA A 550 -21.87 -36.37 -23.55
CA ALA A 550 -23.29 -36.63 -23.77
C ALA A 550 -23.80 -35.92 -25.04
N GLU A 551 -23.38 -34.67 -25.25
CA GLU A 551 -23.68 -33.90 -26.46
C GLU A 551 -23.15 -34.61 -27.72
N LYS A 552 -21.92 -35.16 -27.65
CA LYS A 552 -21.33 -35.94 -28.77
C LYS A 552 -22.05 -37.25 -29.07
N ARG A 553 -22.56 -37.96 -28.05
CA ARG A 553 -23.33 -39.21 -28.25
C ARG A 553 -24.62 -38.96 -29.02
N GLN A 554 -25.32 -37.86 -28.75
CA GLN A 554 -26.53 -37.48 -29.48
C GLN A 554 -26.23 -37.16 -30.96
N ALA A 555 -25.03 -36.63 -31.24
CA ALA A 555 -24.64 -36.26 -32.60
C ALA A 555 -24.11 -37.42 -33.47
N GLN A 556 -23.42 -38.42 -32.88
CA GLN A 556 -22.61 -39.38 -33.66
C GLN A 556 -22.74 -40.86 -33.24
N GLY A 557 -23.65 -41.23 -32.34
CA GLY A 557 -23.95 -42.64 -32.05
C GLY A 557 -22.77 -43.46 -31.49
N GLY A 558 -21.85 -42.83 -30.73
CA GLY A 558 -20.56 -43.43 -30.37
C GLY A 558 -20.19 -43.46 -28.87
N SER A 559 -19.85 -44.67 -28.42
CA SER A 559 -18.89 -45.17 -27.41
C SER A 559 -18.79 -44.60 -25.98
N ALA A 560 -18.61 -45.54 -25.03
CA ALA A 560 -18.37 -45.39 -23.59
C ALA A 560 -16.98 -44.81 -23.22
N GLU A 561 -16.22 -44.27 -24.16
CA GLU A 561 -14.81 -43.86 -24.01
C GLU A 561 -14.58 -42.80 -22.90
N ALA A 562 -15.55 -41.91 -22.69
CA ALA A 562 -15.50 -40.91 -21.62
C ALA A 562 -15.48 -41.54 -20.22
N LEU A 563 -16.13 -42.69 -20.04
CA LEU A 563 -16.17 -43.40 -18.75
C LEU A 563 -14.78 -43.94 -18.38
N TYR A 564 -14.03 -44.45 -19.36
CA TYR A 564 -12.67 -44.96 -19.13
C TYR A 564 -11.71 -43.87 -18.64
N THR A 565 -11.95 -42.60 -18.96
CA THR A 565 -11.11 -41.49 -18.48
C THR A 565 -11.53 -40.98 -17.10
N ILE A 566 -12.84 -40.96 -16.82
CA ILE A 566 -13.37 -40.40 -15.57
C ILE A 566 -13.24 -41.39 -14.40
N VAL A 567 -13.40 -42.69 -14.66
CA VAL A 567 -13.40 -43.73 -13.62
C VAL A 567 -12.13 -43.71 -12.76
N PRO A 568 -10.89 -43.66 -13.31
CA PRO A 568 -9.68 -43.57 -12.49
C PRO A 568 -9.64 -42.33 -11.58
N ALA A 569 -10.11 -41.17 -12.07
CA ALA A 569 -10.16 -39.94 -11.29
C ALA A 569 -11.21 -40.03 -10.15
N LEU A 570 -12.37 -40.62 -10.41
CA LEU A 570 -13.40 -40.88 -9.39
C LEU A 570 -12.92 -41.88 -8.34
N VAL A 571 -12.26 -42.96 -8.74
CA VAL A 571 -11.68 -43.95 -7.81
C VAL A 571 -10.65 -43.30 -6.90
N ASN A 572 -9.80 -42.41 -7.42
CA ASN A 572 -8.85 -41.64 -6.61
C ASN A 572 -9.54 -40.70 -5.62
N VAL A 573 -10.65 -40.06 -6.00
CA VAL A 573 -11.44 -39.21 -5.09
C VAL A 573 -12.07 -40.04 -3.97
N ILE A 574 -12.61 -41.22 -4.29
CA ILE A 574 -13.23 -42.12 -3.30
C ILE A 574 -12.17 -42.62 -2.30
N ARG A 575 -10.99 -43.05 -2.78
CA ARG A 575 -9.89 -43.54 -1.93
C ARG A 575 -9.34 -42.50 -0.96
N ASN A 576 -9.31 -41.22 -1.37
CA ASN A 576 -8.83 -40.14 -0.50
C ASN A 576 -9.85 -39.71 0.56
N LYS A 577 -11.15 -39.98 0.34
CA LYS A 577 -12.21 -39.65 1.31
C LYS A 577 -12.22 -40.62 2.50
N THR A 578 -11.82 -41.87 2.30
CA THR A 578 -11.71 -42.90 3.35
C THR A 578 -10.57 -42.65 4.35
N THR A 579 -9.55 -41.89 3.97
CA THR A 579 -8.38 -41.59 4.83
C THR A 579 -8.64 -40.44 5.81
N SER A 580 -9.56 -39.51 5.51
CA SER A 580 -9.84 -38.33 6.32
C SER A 580 -10.76 -38.54 7.53
N THR A 581 -11.43 -39.69 7.65
CA THR A 581 -12.40 -40.00 8.74
C THR A 581 -11.79 -40.77 9.92
N SER A 582 -10.47 -40.96 9.96
CA SER A 582 -9.76 -41.69 11.01
C SER A 582 -8.77 -40.77 11.75
N VAL A 583 -9.28 -39.86 12.59
CA VAL A 583 -8.45 -39.18 13.60
C VAL A 583 -9.10 -39.42 14.96
N ARG A 584 -8.54 -40.34 15.73
CA ARG A 584 -8.88 -40.58 17.15
C ARG A 584 -8.31 -39.43 17.98
N PHE A 585 -9.15 -38.81 18.81
CA PHE A 585 -8.75 -37.89 19.87
C PHE A 585 -8.00 -38.66 20.96
N SER A 586 -6.79 -38.21 21.31
CA SER A 586 -6.11 -38.55 22.57
C SER A 586 -6.20 -37.35 23.52
N PRO A 587 -6.73 -37.51 24.75
CA PRO A 587 -6.73 -36.45 25.74
C PRO A 587 -5.50 -36.57 26.64
N SER A 588 -4.69 -35.52 26.73
CA SER A 588 -3.72 -35.38 27.81
C SER A 588 -3.37 -33.91 28.02
N PHE A 589 -4.02 -33.32 29.02
CA PHE A 589 -3.48 -32.24 29.84
C PHE A 589 -4.22 -32.30 31.18
N PHE A 590 -3.51 -32.54 32.30
CA PHE A 590 -3.77 -31.90 33.59
C PHE A 590 -2.56 -32.11 34.54
N PHE A 591 -1.96 -30.96 34.92
CA PHE A 591 -1.32 -30.57 36.18
C PHE A 591 -0.26 -31.44 36.88
N GLN A 592 0.89 -30.82 37.16
CA GLN A 592 1.29 -30.54 38.55
C GLN A 592 2.32 -29.40 38.66
N ASN A 593 1.98 -28.41 39.47
CA ASN A 593 2.88 -27.39 40.01
C ASN A 593 3.47 -27.87 41.34
N ASP A 594 4.70 -27.43 41.59
CA ASP A 594 5.32 -27.03 42.86
C ASP A 594 5.94 -28.02 43.87
N MET A 595 7.00 -27.47 44.49
CA MET A 595 7.71 -27.82 45.74
C MET A 595 8.91 -28.80 45.69
N GLY A 596 10.09 -28.29 46.10
CA GLY A 596 11.16 -29.12 46.66
C GLY A 596 12.57 -28.52 46.64
N SER A 597 12.84 -27.55 47.51
CA SER A 597 14.20 -27.17 47.94
C SER A 597 14.87 -28.31 48.74
N LYS A 598 16.14 -28.65 48.42
CA LYS A 598 17.30 -28.80 49.34
C LYS A 598 18.38 -29.79 48.83
N ARG A 599 19.62 -29.29 48.79
CA ARG A 599 20.89 -29.88 49.27
C ARG A 599 21.07 -31.42 49.22
N ASN A 600 22.10 -31.89 48.52
CA ASN A 600 23.42 -32.14 49.11
C ASN A 600 24.43 -32.68 48.09
N GLU A 601 25.69 -32.35 48.36
CA GLU A 601 26.92 -32.79 47.70
C GLU A 601 27.14 -34.30 47.77
N ARG A 602 27.70 -34.87 46.69
CA ARG A 602 28.94 -35.63 46.69
C ARG A 602 29.56 -35.65 45.30
#